data_AF-A0A8T6LXJ7-F1
#
_entry.id   AF-A0A8T6LXJ7-F1
#
_cell.length_a   1.000
_cell.length_b   1.000
_cell.length_c   1.000
_cell.angle_alpha   90.00
_cell.angle_beta   90.00
_cell.angle_gamma   90.00
#
_symmetry.space_group_name_H-M   'P 1'
#
loop_
_entity.id
_entity.type
_entity.pdbx_description
1 polymer ?
#
loop_
_entity_poly.entity_id
_entity_poly.type
_entity_poly.pdbx_seq_one_letter_code
_entity_poly.pdbx_strand_id
1 'polypeptide(L)'
;MMSKIFKLLKIILIIAVGCLVINKLYSSYKYIDETSFNTDEYVWVYDSQIYQQRINGNYEIFNFSEKNLKSNWASIDYRLIDQPQMGKYIFGFLISKSDSGFNYQKADKWFNQEQKEFGRFGEMWGSTGGKSPSELQTLINENWLSIIIELRQYSFYMFLFFLFIHGIFILRIFKSVLLSIVSIAIFVFNPVLEWLSQVASMDMFSIFFIYLSFIIFNNIYFS
;
A
#
# COMPACT_ATOMS: atom_id res chain seq x y z
N MET A 1 -44.27 -3.20 -23.19
CA MET A 1 -43.21 -4.16 -23.57
C MET A 1 -41.81 -3.55 -23.47
N MET A 2 -41.57 -2.36 -24.02
CA MET A 2 -40.30 -1.62 -23.96
C MET A 2 -39.69 -1.51 -22.54
N SER A 3 -40.50 -1.19 -21.52
CA SER A 3 -40.03 -1.06 -20.12
C SER A 3 -39.41 -2.34 -19.54
N LYS A 4 -39.90 -3.53 -19.92
CA LYS A 4 -39.34 -4.81 -19.44
C LYS A 4 -38.00 -5.11 -20.08
N ILE A 5 -37.85 -4.80 -21.37
CA ILE A 5 -36.59 -4.95 -22.12
C ILE A 5 -35.50 -4.04 -21.53
N PHE A 6 -35.82 -2.77 -21.26
CA PHE A 6 -34.85 -1.85 -20.63
C PHE A 6 -34.40 -2.30 -19.23
N LYS A 7 -35.33 -2.82 -18.41
CA LYS A 7 -34.98 -3.39 -17.09
C LYS A 7 -34.05 -4.60 -17.24
N LEU A 8 -34.33 -5.50 -18.19
CA LEU A 8 -33.51 -6.67 -18.46
C LEU A 8 -32.11 -6.27 -18.95
N LEU A 9 -32.01 -5.33 -19.89
CA LEU A 9 -30.73 -4.81 -20.39
C LEU A 9 -29.89 -4.18 -19.28
N LYS A 10 -30.52 -3.42 -18.36
CA LYS A 10 -29.83 -2.84 -17.21
C LYS A 10 -29.25 -3.92 -16.28
N ILE A 11 -30.00 -4.99 -16.03
CA ILE A 11 -29.53 -6.12 -15.21
C ILE A 11 -28.36 -6.84 -15.90
N ILE A 12 -28.48 -7.12 -17.19
CA ILE A 12 -27.40 -7.73 -17.98
C ILE A 12 -26.13 -6.88 -17.91
N LEU A 13 -26.26 -5.56 -18.07
CA LEU A 13 -25.12 -4.65 -17.99
C LEU A 13 -24.48 -4.64 -16.60
N ILE A 14 -25.28 -4.62 -15.54
CA ILE A 14 -24.79 -4.71 -14.15
C ILE A 14 -23.97 -5.99 -13.95
N ILE A 15 -24.49 -7.14 -14.41
CA ILE A 15 -23.80 -8.42 -14.30
C ILE A 15 -22.51 -8.41 -15.12
N ALA A 16 -22.56 -7.94 -16.37
CA ALA A 16 -21.39 -7.90 -17.25
C ALA A 16 -20.25 -7.04 -16.66
N VAL A 17 -20.55 -5.82 -16.20
CA VAL A 17 -19.55 -4.94 -15.59
C VAL A 17 -19.06 -5.52 -14.26
N GLY A 18 -19.96 -6.10 -13.46
CA GLY A 18 -19.59 -6.78 -12.21
C GLY A 18 -18.62 -7.94 -12.43
N CYS A 19 -18.86 -8.78 -13.43
CA CYS A 19 -17.96 -9.89 -13.79
C CYS A 19 -16.58 -9.38 -14.25
N LEU A 20 -16.53 -8.29 -15.04
CA LEU A 20 -15.26 -7.69 -15.46
C LEU A 20 -14.45 -7.16 -14.27
N VAL A 21 -15.12 -6.48 -13.33
CA VAL A 21 -14.50 -5.98 -12.09
C VAL A 21 -13.95 -7.14 -11.26
N ILE A 22 -14.74 -8.19 -11.02
CA ILE A 22 -14.32 -9.34 -10.21
C ILE A 22 -13.12 -10.05 -10.86
N ASN A 23 -13.17 -10.27 -12.18
CA ASN A 23 -12.07 -10.91 -12.90
C ASN A 23 -10.78 -10.08 -12.82
N LYS A 24 -10.88 -8.76 -12.96
CA LYS A 24 -9.73 -7.86 -12.85
C LYS A 24 -9.16 -7.86 -11.44
N LEU A 25 -10.00 -7.74 -10.40
CA LEU A 25 -9.56 -7.81 -9.01
C LEU A 25 -8.89 -9.15 -8.67
N TYR A 26 -9.44 -10.27 -9.16
CA TYR A 26 -8.84 -11.59 -9.00
C TYR A 26 -7.46 -11.67 -9.67
N SER A 27 -7.36 -11.16 -10.89
CA SER A 27 -6.09 -11.06 -11.60
C SER A 27 -5.08 -10.21 -10.83
N SER A 28 -5.47 -9.03 -10.36
CA SER A 28 -4.58 -8.13 -9.61
C SER A 28 -4.10 -8.75 -8.30
N TYR A 29 -4.98 -9.48 -7.60
CA TYR A 29 -4.61 -10.24 -6.39
C TYR A 29 -3.59 -11.34 -6.68
N LYS A 30 -3.81 -12.12 -7.74
CA LYS A 30 -2.89 -13.18 -8.15
C LYS A 30 -1.47 -12.65 -8.43
N TYR A 31 -1.39 -11.45 -9.00
CA TYR A 31 -0.10 -10.84 -9.35
C TYR A 31 0.63 -10.18 -8.17
N ILE A 32 0.08 -10.15 -6.95
CA ILE A 32 0.78 -9.59 -5.77
C ILE A 32 2.13 -10.27 -5.54
N ASP A 33 2.17 -11.60 -5.61
CA ASP A 33 3.38 -12.40 -5.36
C ASP A 33 4.37 -12.32 -6.54
N GLU A 34 3.89 -11.96 -7.73
CA GLU A 34 4.66 -11.87 -8.96
C GLU A 34 5.12 -10.43 -9.27
N THR A 35 4.59 -9.43 -8.56
CA THR A 35 4.88 -8.02 -8.78
C THR A 35 6.37 -7.75 -8.54
N SER A 36 7.03 -7.12 -9.51
CA SER A 36 8.44 -6.74 -9.41
C SER A 36 8.67 -5.95 -8.14
N PHE A 37 9.77 -6.22 -7.46
CA PHE A 37 10.09 -5.52 -6.23
C PHE A 37 10.33 -4.04 -6.47
N ASN A 38 9.71 -3.22 -5.64
CA ASN A 38 10.00 -1.81 -5.53
C ASN A 38 10.89 -1.61 -4.30
N THR A 39 12.03 -0.95 -4.49
CA THR A 39 12.97 -0.64 -3.41
C THR A 39 12.33 0.13 -2.26
N ASP A 40 11.29 0.92 -2.54
CA ASP A 40 10.55 1.68 -1.53
C ASP A 40 9.81 0.76 -0.54
N GLU A 41 9.46 -0.47 -0.95
CA GLU A 41 8.85 -1.47 -0.08
C GLU A 41 9.82 -1.90 1.02
N TYR A 42 11.10 -2.04 0.68
CA TYR A 42 12.15 -2.28 1.68
C TYR A 42 12.21 -1.16 2.70
N VAL A 43 12.15 0.08 2.22
CA VAL A 43 12.23 1.28 3.07
C VAL A 43 11.09 1.25 4.07
N TRP A 44 9.86 1.05 3.60
CA TRP A 44 8.69 1.00 4.47
C TRP A 44 8.77 -0.11 5.53
N VAL A 45 9.27 -1.29 5.17
CA VAL A 45 9.47 -2.41 6.13
C VAL A 45 10.63 -2.14 7.08
N TYR A 46 11.68 -1.45 6.64
CA TYR A 46 12.78 -1.11 7.53
C TYR A 46 12.39 0.01 8.51
N ASP A 47 11.64 1.01 8.05
CA ASP A 47 11.20 2.14 8.87
C ASP A 47 10.19 1.78 9.93
N SER A 48 9.39 0.74 9.69
CA SER A 48 8.44 0.25 10.67
C SER A 48 9.09 -0.29 11.94
N GLN A 49 10.42 -0.43 12.01
CA GLN A 49 11.14 -0.74 13.24
C GLN A 49 10.95 0.34 14.32
N ILE A 50 10.70 1.59 13.90
CA ILE A 50 10.41 2.71 14.79
C ILE A 50 9.19 2.38 15.66
N TYR A 51 8.21 1.65 15.13
CA TYR A 51 7.07 1.18 15.90
C TYR A 51 7.49 0.31 17.10
N GLN A 52 8.36 -0.69 16.87
CA GLN A 52 8.82 -1.58 17.95
C GLN A 52 9.64 -0.83 19.01
N GLN A 53 10.50 0.09 18.59
CA GLN A 53 11.26 0.94 19.52
C GLN A 53 10.33 1.71 20.46
N ARG A 54 9.24 2.28 19.92
CA ARG A 54 8.26 3.05 20.69
C ARG A 54 7.48 2.20 21.70
N ILE A 55 7.04 1.00 21.31
CA ILE A 55 6.34 0.09 22.24
C ILE A 55 7.26 -0.33 23.39
N ASN A 56 8.55 -0.48 23.12
CA ASN A 56 9.56 -0.87 24.12
C ASN A 56 10.00 0.31 25.03
N GLY A 57 9.31 1.44 24.99
CA GLY A 57 9.60 2.58 25.87
C GLY A 57 10.75 3.48 25.40
N ASN A 58 11.31 3.23 24.21
CA ASN A 58 12.32 4.11 23.64
C ASN A 58 11.63 5.30 22.96
N TYR A 59 11.18 6.24 23.78
CA TYR A 59 10.62 7.50 23.32
C TYR A 59 11.76 8.49 23.07
N GLU A 60 12.24 8.57 21.84
CA GLU A 60 13.14 9.67 21.47
C GLU A 60 12.38 11.00 21.48
N ILE A 61 13.02 11.98 22.14
CA ILE A 61 12.65 13.40 22.09
C ILE A 61 13.15 13.91 20.74
N PHE A 62 12.23 14.37 19.89
CA PHE A 62 12.58 14.94 18.60
C PHE A 62 13.33 16.26 18.81
N ASN A 63 14.66 16.22 18.69
CA ASN A 63 15.47 17.40 18.55
C ASN A 63 15.83 17.58 17.08
N PHE A 64 15.08 18.45 16.41
CA PHE A 64 15.39 18.85 15.05
C PHE A 64 16.67 19.72 15.08
N SER A 65 17.82 19.10 14.81
CA SER A 65 19.08 19.83 14.66
C SER A 65 19.43 19.93 13.18
N GLU A 66 19.99 21.05 12.73
CA GLU A 66 20.47 21.22 11.35
C GLU A 66 21.50 20.14 10.94
N LYS A 67 22.12 19.46 11.93
CA LYS A 67 23.03 18.34 11.69
C LYS A 67 22.29 17.08 11.22
N ASN A 68 21.01 16.91 11.55
CA ASN A 68 20.18 15.77 11.13
C ASN A 68 19.76 15.85 9.66
N LEU A 69 19.93 17.00 9.00
CA LEU A 69 19.73 17.13 7.55
C LEU A 69 20.94 16.64 6.74
N LYS A 70 22.09 16.44 7.39
CA LYS A 70 23.33 15.93 6.77
C LYS A 70 23.65 14.50 7.20
N SER A 71 22.77 13.84 7.94
CA SER A 71 23.00 12.49 8.43
C SER A 71 22.82 11.47 7.30
N ASN A 72 23.49 10.33 7.46
CA ASN A 72 23.33 9.18 6.57
C ASN A 72 21.83 8.79 6.53
N TRP A 73 21.30 8.45 5.36
CA TRP A 73 19.92 7.97 5.21
C TRP A 73 19.60 6.80 6.15
N ALA A 74 20.60 5.96 6.46
CA ALA A 74 20.54 4.88 7.45
C ALA A 74 20.21 5.31 8.88
N SER A 75 20.49 6.57 9.22
CA SER A 75 20.37 7.05 10.59
C SER A 75 18.91 7.12 11.01
N ILE A 76 18.65 6.70 12.25
CA ILE A 76 17.30 6.74 12.84
C ILE A 76 16.72 8.16 12.75
N ASP A 77 17.54 9.19 13.01
CA ASP A 77 17.14 10.60 12.91
C ASP A 77 16.63 11.00 11.52
N TYR A 78 17.33 10.59 10.45
CA TYR A 78 16.91 10.87 9.08
C TYR A 78 15.64 10.10 8.74
N ARG A 79 15.63 8.79 9.05
CA ARG A 79 14.50 7.88 8.82
C ARG A 79 13.24 8.34 9.51
N LEU A 80 13.33 8.92 10.70
CA LEU A 80 12.19 9.55 11.39
C LEU A 80 11.56 10.69 10.58
N ILE A 81 12.31 11.41 9.75
CA ILE A 81 11.80 12.58 9.01
C ILE A 81 11.39 12.21 7.58
N ASP A 82 12.06 11.22 6.96
CA ASP A 82 11.92 10.87 5.54
C ASP A 82 10.51 10.42 5.14
N GLN A 83 9.86 9.62 5.99
CA GLN A 83 8.54 9.05 5.73
C GLN A 83 7.49 9.48 6.79
N PRO A 84 6.21 9.67 6.39
CA PRO A 84 5.12 9.94 7.33
C PRO A 84 5.05 8.93 8.47
N GLN A 85 5.04 9.45 9.70
CA GLN A 85 5.08 8.64 10.92
C GLN A 85 3.94 7.62 10.99
N MET A 86 2.70 8.03 10.72
CA MET A 86 1.52 7.16 10.76
C MET A 86 1.70 5.88 9.94
N GLY A 87 2.39 5.96 8.80
CA GLY A 87 2.67 4.80 7.98
C GLY A 87 3.58 3.77 8.63
N LYS A 88 4.64 4.26 9.27
CA LYS A 88 5.57 3.43 10.06
C LYS A 88 4.85 2.71 11.21
N TYR A 89 3.90 3.39 11.85
CA TYR A 89 3.09 2.79 12.92
C TYR A 89 2.12 1.73 12.39
N ILE A 90 1.44 1.98 11.27
CA ILE A 90 0.52 1.00 10.67
C ILE A 90 1.30 -0.24 10.23
N PHE A 91 2.34 -0.09 9.42
CA PHE A 91 3.13 -1.23 8.96
C PHE A 91 3.85 -1.94 10.11
N GLY A 92 4.35 -1.20 11.09
CA GLY A 92 4.96 -1.78 12.28
C GLY A 92 3.98 -2.60 13.11
N PHE A 93 2.74 -2.13 13.25
CA PHE A 93 1.67 -2.90 13.86
C PHE A 93 1.37 -4.17 13.09
N LEU A 94 1.19 -4.09 11.76
CA LEU A 94 0.91 -5.26 10.91
C LEU A 94 2.04 -6.30 11.00
N ILE A 95 3.29 -5.87 10.88
CA ILE A 95 4.47 -6.75 11.03
C ILE A 95 4.52 -7.37 12.43
N SER A 96 4.17 -6.63 13.49
CA SER A 96 4.15 -7.18 14.85
C SER A 96 3.09 -8.27 15.07
N LYS A 97 2.11 -8.36 14.17
CA LYS A 97 1.07 -9.39 14.15
C LYS A 97 1.37 -10.53 13.19
N SER A 98 2.40 -10.39 12.36
CA SER A 98 2.82 -11.42 11.41
C SER A 98 3.48 -12.59 12.15
N ASP A 99 3.15 -13.82 11.72
CA ASP A 99 3.79 -15.05 12.20
C ASP A 99 5.13 -15.34 11.50
N SER A 100 5.62 -14.42 10.64
CA SER A 100 6.89 -14.55 9.89
C SER A 100 8.15 -14.68 10.76
N GLY A 101 8.06 -14.45 12.08
CA GLY A 101 9.21 -14.44 12.97
C GLY A 101 10.20 -13.29 12.67
N PHE A 102 9.72 -12.24 11.99
CA PHE A 102 10.53 -11.12 11.56
C PHE A 102 11.21 -10.41 12.74
N ASN A 103 12.53 -10.25 12.65
CA ASN A 103 13.33 -9.63 13.69
C ASN A 103 14.17 -8.48 13.12
N TYR A 104 13.82 -7.25 13.52
CA TYR A 104 14.50 -6.02 13.12
C TYR A 104 15.97 -5.96 13.58
N GLN A 105 16.35 -6.63 14.67
CA GLN A 105 17.75 -6.70 15.12
C GLN A 105 18.63 -7.56 14.19
N LYS A 106 18.01 -8.43 13.39
CA LYS A 106 18.65 -9.16 12.29
C LYS A 106 18.49 -8.43 10.95
N ALA A 107 18.17 -7.14 10.94
CA ALA A 107 18.19 -6.34 9.71
C ALA A 107 19.58 -6.44 9.07
N ASP A 108 19.59 -6.95 7.85
CA ASP A 108 20.68 -7.81 7.38
C ASP A 108 21.99 -7.07 7.10
N LYS A 109 23.08 -7.84 7.06
CA LYS A 109 24.39 -7.37 6.56
C LYS A 109 24.28 -6.80 5.14
N TRP A 110 23.36 -7.31 4.33
CA TRP A 110 23.07 -6.84 2.98
C TRP A 110 22.79 -5.34 2.92
N PHE A 111 21.85 -4.85 3.73
CA PHE A 111 21.53 -3.42 3.75
C PHE A 111 22.71 -2.56 4.26
N ASN A 112 23.45 -3.04 5.26
CA ASN A 112 24.65 -2.36 5.76
C ASN A 112 25.85 -2.39 4.78
N GLN A 113 25.90 -3.39 3.88
CA GLN A 113 26.88 -3.50 2.80
C GLN A 113 26.49 -2.63 1.61
N GLU A 114 25.23 -2.71 1.17
CA GLU A 114 24.67 -1.89 0.09
C GLU A 114 24.68 -0.39 0.46
N GLN A 115 24.46 -0.02 1.73
CA GLN A 115 24.63 1.37 2.18
C GLN A 115 26.06 1.91 2.06
N LYS A 116 27.08 1.04 2.16
CA LYS A 116 28.48 1.44 2.02
C LYS A 116 28.90 1.61 0.55
N GLU A 117 28.32 0.83 -0.34
CA GLU A 117 28.61 0.88 -1.78
C GLU A 117 27.71 1.87 -2.53
N PHE A 118 26.47 2.08 -2.08
CA PHE A 118 25.45 2.87 -2.77
C PHE A 118 24.97 4.04 -1.90
N GLY A 119 25.88 4.99 -1.65
CA GLY A 119 25.66 6.21 -0.85
C GLY A 119 24.53 7.14 -1.35
N ARG A 120 23.70 6.70 -2.29
CA ARG A 120 22.47 7.35 -2.75
C ARG A 120 21.43 6.28 -3.06
N PHE A 121 20.42 6.16 -2.20
CA PHE A 121 19.24 5.32 -2.44
C PHE A 121 18.59 5.58 -3.82
N GLY A 122 18.72 6.79 -4.37
CA GLY A 122 18.29 7.15 -5.72
C GLY A 122 19.02 6.41 -6.87
N GLU A 123 20.22 5.85 -6.64
CA GLU A 123 20.95 5.06 -7.65
C GLU A 123 20.50 3.58 -7.65
N MET A 124 19.98 3.07 -6.52
CA MET A 124 19.35 1.74 -6.42
C MET A 124 18.05 1.64 -7.23
N TRP A 125 17.28 2.73 -7.32
CA TRP A 125 16.03 2.81 -8.09
C TRP A 125 16.24 2.39 -9.56
N GLY A 126 17.43 2.66 -10.12
CA GLY A 126 17.78 2.31 -11.50
C GLY A 126 18.38 0.91 -11.68
N SER A 127 18.94 0.26 -10.65
CA SER A 127 19.68 -1.00 -10.77
C SER A 127 18.93 -2.24 -10.25
N THR A 128 17.93 -2.05 -9.39
CA THR A 128 17.11 -3.14 -8.82
C THR A 128 15.62 -3.02 -9.17
N GLY A 129 15.16 -1.85 -9.63
CA GLY A 129 13.82 -1.66 -10.17
C GLY A 129 13.59 -2.59 -11.38
N GLY A 130 12.77 -3.61 -11.20
CA GLY A 130 12.42 -4.58 -12.26
C GLY A 130 12.96 -6.00 -12.07
N LYS A 131 13.71 -6.30 -10.99
CA LYS A 131 14.03 -7.69 -10.65
C LYS A 131 12.81 -8.43 -10.11
N SER A 132 12.71 -9.72 -10.43
CA SER A 132 11.62 -10.56 -9.95
C SER A 132 11.81 -10.96 -8.48
N PRO A 133 10.73 -11.27 -7.74
CA PRO A 133 10.81 -11.73 -6.35
C PRO A 133 11.78 -12.92 -6.13
N SER A 134 11.87 -13.85 -7.09
CA SER A 134 12.78 -15.01 -7.00
C SER A 134 14.25 -14.63 -7.18
N GLU A 135 14.56 -13.66 -8.04
CA GLU A 135 15.92 -13.10 -8.16
C GLU A 135 16.34 -12.39 -6.88
N LEU A 136 15.40 -11.72 -6.22
CA LEU A 136 15.67 -10.99 -4.99
C LEU A 136 15.68 -11.87 -3.75
N GLN A 137 15.01 -13.02 -3.73
CA GLN A 137 15.13 -13.99 -2.63
C GLN A 137 16.59 -14.47 -2.44
N THR A 138 17.41 -14.40 -3.49
CA THR A 138 18.86 -14.70 -3.41
C THR A 138 19.70 -13.54 -2.88
N LEU A 139 19.16 -12.31 -2.90
CA LEU A 139 19.84 -11.06 -2.50
C LEU A 139 19.33 -10.54 -1.14
N ILE A 140 18.05 -10.76 -0.87
CA ILE A 140 17.28 -10.32 0.29
C ILE A 140 16.82 -11.58 1.02
N ASN A 141 17.03 -11.63 2.33
CA ASN A 141 16.63 -12.73 3.19
C ASN A 141 15.14 -13.05 3.08
N GLU A 142 14.80 -14.34 3.06
CA GLU A 142 13.44 -14.87 2.86
C GLU A 142 12.41 -14.27 3.84
N ASN A 143 12.84 -13.92 5.06
CA ASN A 143 11.97 -13.30 6.06
C ASN A 143 11.52 -11.88 5.71
N TRP A 144 12.30 -11.15 4.90
CA TRP A 144 11.92 -9.81 4.43
C TRP A 144 10.92 -9.90 3.29
N LEU A 145 11.17 -10.80 2.33
CA LEU A 145 10.30 -10.99 1.19
C LEU A 145 8.90 -11.44 1.63
N SER A 146 8.80 -12.33 2.61
CA SER A 146 7.52 -12.77 3.16
C SER A 146 6.73 -11.62 3.80
N ILE A 147 7.39 -10.76 4.58
CA ILE A 147 6.77 -9.56 5.15
C ILE A 147 6.31 -8.58 4.06
N ILE A 148 7.12 -8.35 3.03
CA ILE A 148 6.77 -7.46 1.92
C ILE A 148 5.51 -7.99 1.23
N ILE A 149 5.46 -9.28 0.91
CA ILE A 149 4.29 -9.91 0.31
C ILE A 149 3.04 -9.75 1.21
N GLU A 150 3.19 -9.95 2.52
CA GLU A 150 2.08 -9.76 3.47
C GLU A 150 1.57 -8.30 3.46
N LEU A 151 2.47 -7.31 3.44
CA LEU A 151 2.10 -5.90 3.36
C LEU A 151 1.48 -5.51 2.01
N ARG A 152 1.88 -6.14 0.91
CA ARG A 152 1.19 -5.99 -0.38
C ARG A 152 -0.26 -6.48 -0.28
N GLN A 153 -0.50 -7.62 0.38
CA GLN A 153 -1.86 -8.12 0.61
C GLN A 153 -2.69 -7.13 1.43
N TYR A 154 -2.13 -6.53 2.48
CA TYR A 154 -2.82 -5.46 3.22
C TYR A 154 -3.10 -4.23 2.36
N SER A 155 -2.19 -3.84 1.47
CA SER A 155 -2.41 -2.73 0.52
C SER A 155 -3.55 -3.05 -0.45
N PHE A 156 -3.65 -4.29 -0.92
CA PHE A 156 -4.77 -4.77 -1.72
C PHE A 156 -6.09 -4.78 -0.91
N TYR A 157 -6.08 -5.22 0.34
CA TYR A 157 -7.27 -5.19 1.20
C TYR A 157 -7.75 -3.75 1.45
N MET A 158 -6.83 -2.81 1.60
CA MET A 158 -7.18 -1.39 1.68
C MET A 158 -7.78 -0.87 0.38
N PHE A 159 -7.30 -1.33 -0.78
CA PHE A 159 -7.92 -1.01 -2.06
C PHE A 159 -9.35 -1.57 -2.15
N LEU A 160 -9.59 -2.82 -1.74
CA LEU A 160 -10.94 -3.39 -1.69
C LEU A 160 -11.86 -2.59 -0.75
N PHE A 161 -11.36 -2.20 0.42
CA PHE A 161 -12.11 -1.41 1.37
C PHE A 161 -12.44 -0.01 0.82
N PHE A 162 -11.49 0.63 0.14
CA PHE A 162 -11.72 1.86 -0.62
C PHE A 162 -12.85 1.69 -1.65
N LEU A 163 -12.81 0.64 -2.48
CA LEU A 163 -13.84 0.40 -3.50
C LEU A 163 -15.22 0.15 -2.87
N PHE A 164 -15.28 -0.58 -1.76
CA PHE A 164 -16.52 -0.85 -1.03
C PHE A 164 -17.14 0.44 -0.51
N ILE A 165 -16.37 1.27 0.20
CA ILE A 165 -16.82 2.55 0.73
C ILE A 165 -17.19 3.51 -0.40
N HIS A 166 -16.41 3.54 -1.49
CA HIS A 166 -16.73 4.32 -2.68
C HIS A 166 -18.06 3.90 -3.31
N GLY A 167 -18.29 2.60 -3.48
CA GLY A 167 -19.52 2.04 -4.00
C GLY A 167 -20.75 2.46 -3.19
N ILE A 168 -20.67 2.37 -1.86
CA ILE A 168 -21.72 2.82 -0.94
C ILE A 168 -21.97 4.32 -1.09
N PHE A 169 -20.91 5.13 -1.15
CA PHE A 169 -21.01 6.58 -1.29
C PHE A 169 -21.74 6.99 -2.57
N ILE A 170 -21.34 6.42 -3.73
CA ILE A 170 -22.00 6.69 -5.02
C ILE A 170 -23.44 6.17 -5.03
N LEU A 171 -23.70 4.99 -4.46
CA LEU A 171 -25.04 4.45 -4.33
C LEU A 171 -25.94 5.38 -3.51
N ARG A 172 -25.42 5.96 -2.42
CA ARG A 172 -26.18 6.88 -1.59
C ARG A 172 -26.54 8.18 -2.32
N ILE A 173 -25.58 8.79 -3.02
CA ILE A 173 -25.78 10.06 -3.73
C ILE A 173 -26.74 9.89 -4.91
N PHE A 174 -26.49 8.89 -5.76
CA PHE A 174 -27.20 8.76 -7.04
C PHE A 174 -28.35 7.75 -7.01
N LYS A 175 -28.49 6.97 -5.94
CA LYS A 175 -29.49 5.90 -5.79
C LYS A 175 -29.49 4.90 -6.97
N SER A 176 -28.30 4.69 -7.57
CA SER A 176 -28.13 3.88 -8.78
C SER A 176 -27.01 2.87 -8.62
N VAL A 177 -27.39 1.59 -8.57
CA VAL A 177 -26.45 0.45 -8.54
C VAL A 177 -25.56 0.42 -9.77
N LEU A 178 -26.10 0.75 -10.95
CA LEU A 178 -25.31 0.78 -12.18
C LEU A 178 -24.21 1.85 -12.13
N LEU A 179 -24.52 3.05 -11.63
CA LEU A 179 -23.50 4.11 -11.49
C LEU A 179 -22.44 3.75 -10.47
N SER A 180 -22.82 3.11 -9.35
CA SER A 180 -21.90 2.61 -8.33
C SER A 180 -20.93 1.56 -8.89
N ILE A 181 -21.43 0.59 -9.67
CA ILE A 181 -20.57 -0.45 -10.25
C ILE A 181 -19.67 0.12 -11.36
N VAL A 182 -20.19 1.03 -12.19
CA VAL A 182 -19.38 1.70 -13.23
C VAL A 182 -18.29 2.56 -12.59
N SER A 183 -18.57 3.27 -11.50
CA SER A 183 -17.56 4.08 -10.82
C SER A 183 -16.49 3.22 -10.14
N ILE A 184 -16.87 2.08 -9.54
CA ILE A 184 -15.92 1.06 -9.07
C ILE A 184 -15.05 0.57 -10.23
N ALA A 185 -15.64 0.26 -11.38
CA ALA A 185 -14.90 -0.20 -12.55
C ALA A 185 -13.84 0.82 -13.00
N ILE A 186 -14.16 2.12 -13.00
CA ILE A 186 -13.18 3.16 -13.34
C ILE A 186 -11.93 3.09 -12.44
N PHE A 187 -12.11 2.85 -11.14
CA PHE A 187 -10.98 2.72 -10.21
C PHE A 187 -10.24 1.39 -10.33
N VAL A 188 -10.96 0.28 -10.54
CA VAL A 188 -10.38 -1.06 -10.72
C VAL A 188 -9.51 -1.16 -11.98
N PHE A 189 -9.91 -0.46 -13.05
CA PHE A 189 -9.15 -0.43 -14.30
C PHE A 189 -8.16 0.75 -14.38
N ASN A 190 -7.99 1.51 -13.29
CA ASN A 190 -6.98 2.55 -13.24
C ASN A 190 -5.58 1.92 -13.00
N PRO A 191 -4.62 2.10 -13.92
CA PRO A 191 -3.32 1.41 -13.83
C PRO A 191 -2.48 1.85 -12.62
N VAL A 192 -2.65 3.09 -12.16
CA VAL A 192 -1.93 3.60 -10.98
C VAL A 192 -2.47 2.94 -9.72
N LEU A 193 -3.79 2.91 -9.55
CA LEU A 193 -4.39 2.26 -8.38
C LEU A 193 -4.20 0.75 -8.38
N GLU A 194 -4.20 0.12 -9.56
CA GLU A 194 -3.83 -1.28 -9.68
C GLU A 194 -2.41 -1.52 -9.15
N TRP A 195 -1.43 -0.77 -9.64
CA TRP A 195 -0.05 -0.90 -9.19
C TRP A 195 0.11 -0.62 -7.70
N LEU A 196 -0.49 0.48 -7.20
CA LEU A 196 -0.45 0.84 -5.78
C LEU A 196 -1.08 -0.23 -4.88
N SER A 197 -2.11 -0.94 -5.37
CA SER A 197 -2.72 -2.06 -4.63
C SER A 197 -1.85 -3.31 -4.54
N GLN A 198 -0.77 -3.38 -5.33
CA GLN A 198 0.12 -4.54 -5.44
C GLN A 198 1.51 -4.33 -4.82
N VAL A 199 1.79 -3.13 -4.29
CA VAL A 199 3.07 -2.80 -3.66
C VAL A 199 2.89 -2.49 -2.17
N ALA A 200 3.86 -2.87 -1.35
CA ALA A 200 3.92 -2.58 0.08
C ALA A 200 4.33 -1.12 0.33
N SER A 201 3.40 -0.21 0.06
CA SER A 201 3.55 1.23 0.28
C SER A 201 2.37 1.79 1.06
N MET A 202 2.58 2.94 1.69
CA MET A 202 1.52 3.64 2.43
C MET A 202 0.58 4.45 1.52
N ASP A 203 0.77 4.41 0.21
CA ASP A 203 0.02 5.23 -0.73
C ASP A 203 -1.46 4.82 -0.77
N MET A 204 -1.78 3.52 -0.80
CA MET A 204 -3.18 3.07 -0.79
C MET A 204 -3.90 3.42 0.50
N PHE A 205 -3.22 3.32 1.64
CA PHE A 205 -3.76 3.78 2.92
C PHE A 205 -4.00 5.29 2.91
N SER A 206 -3.06 6.07 2.39
CA SER A 206 -3.16 7.53 2.32
C SER A 206 -4.31 7.96 1.41
N ILE A 207 -4.44 7.35 0.23
CA ILE A 207 -5.57 7.56 -0.69
C ILE A 207 -6.88 7.25 0.01
N PHE A 208 -6.96 6.12 0.73
CA PHE A 208 -8.15 5.75 1.48
C PHE A 208 -8.51 6.80 2.54
N PHE A 209 -7.55 7.26 3.36
CA PHE A 209 -7.83 8.25 4.42
C PHE A 209 -8.20 9.63 3.87
N ILE A 210 -7.56 10.07 2.79
CA ILE A 210 -7.93 11.31 2.09
C ILE A 210 -9.36 11.19 1.55
N TYR A 211 -9.68 10.08 0.92
CA TYR A 211 -11.01 9.82 0.37
C TYR A 211 -12.08 9.72 1.47
N LEU A 212 -11.78 9.05 2.59
CA LEU A 212 -12.66 8.97 3.74
C LEU A 212 -12.92 10.35 4.35
N SER A 213 -11.88 11.18 4.46
CA SER A 213 -12.01 12.56 4.94
C SER A 213 -12.95 13.38 4.04
N PHE A 214 -12.85 13.20 2.71
CA PHE A 214 -13.77 13.81 1.76
C PHE A 214 -15.22 13.33 1.95
N ILE A 215 -15.45 12.02 2.16
CA ILE A 215 -16.79 11.49 2.43
C ILE A 215 -17.37 12.08 3.72
N ILE A 216 -16.58 12.11 4.80
CA ILE A 216 -17.01 12.66 6.09
C ILE A 216 -17.39 14.14 5.93
N PHE A 217 -16.54 14.92 5.26
CA PHE A 217 -16.85 16.31 4.93
C PHE A 217 -18.16 16.44 4.14
N ASN A 218 -18.34 15.61 3.09
CA ASN A 218 -19.58 15.62 2.32
C ASN A 218 -20.81 15.30 3.19
N ASN A 219 -20.67 14.36 4.13
CA ASN A 219 -21.75 13.98 5.05
C ASN A 219 -22.15 15.08 6.01
N ILE A 220 -21.17 15.86 6.49
CA ILE A 220 -21.42 16.92 7.46
C ILE A 220 -22.10 18.11 6.81
N TYR A 221 -21.73 18.46 5.58
CA TYR A 221 -22.14 19.72 4.96
C TYR A 221 -23.23 19.61 3.89
N PHE A 222 -23.43 18.44 3.29
CA PHE A 222 -24.33 18.27 2.15
C PHE A 222 -25.34 17.13 2.31
N SER A 223 -25.35 16.44 3.44
CA SER A 223 -26.23 15.31 3.70
C SER A 223 -27.43 15.65 4.56
#